data_AF-A0A6A1Q1P4-F1
#
_entry.id   AF-A0A6A1Q1P4-F1
#
_cell.length_a   1.000
_cell.length_b   1.000
_cell.length_c   1.000
_cell.angle_alpha   90.00
_cell.angle_beta   90.00
_cell.angle_gamma   90.00
#
_symmetry.space_group_name_H-M   'P 1'
#
loop_
_entity.id
_entity.type
_entity.pdbx_description
1 polymer ?
#
loop_
_entity_poly.entity_id
_entity_poly.type
_entity_poly.pdbx_seq_one_letter_code
_entity_poly.pdbx_strand_id
1 'polypeptide(L)' 'PCFLRDWELQVHFKIHGQGKKNLHGDGLAIWYTKDRMQPGPVFGNMDKFVGLGVFVDTYPNEEKQQE' A
#
# COMPACT_ATOMS: atom_id res chain seq x y z
N PRO A 1 7.71 14.57 10.94
CA PRO A 1 7.24 15.24 9.70
C PRO A 1 8.43 15.52 8.78
N CYS A 2 8.26 15.38 7.47
CA CYS A 2 9.27 15.82 6.50
C CYS A 2 8.93 17.26 6.09
N PHE A 3 9.89 18.18 6.26
CA PHE A 3 9.73 19.61 5.96
C PHE A 3 10.44 20.04 4.67
N LEU A 4 10.93 19.08 3.89
CA LEU A 4 11.55 19.34 2.60
C LEU A 4 10.48 19.74 1.59
N ARG A 5 10.74 20.83 0.85
CA ARG A 5 9.86 21.29 -0.22
C ARG A 5 9.87 20.33 -1.41
N ASP A 6 11.07 19.89 -1.79
CA ASP A 6 11.33 18.98 -2.90
C ASP A 6 12.12 17.79 -2.34
N TRP A 7 11.71 16.57 -2.67
CA TRP A 7 12.31 15.35 -2.12
C TRP A 7 12.19 14.18 -3.11
N GLU A 8 13.12 13.25 -2.99
CA GLU A 8 13.12 11.96 -3.70
C GLU A 8 13.20 10.83 -2.67
N LEU A 9 12.44 9.76 -2.88
CA LEU A 9 12.49 8.56 -2.06
C LEU A 9 12.74 7.34 -2.95
N GLN A 10 13.88 6.67 -2.74
CA GLN A 10 14.19 5.40 -3.39
C GLN A 10 13.91 4.26 -2.40
N VAL A 11 12.97 3.38 -2.74
CA VAL A 11 12.63 2.22 -1.92
C VAL A 11 13.02 0.95 -2.67
N HIS A 12 13.98 0.22 -2.13
CA HIS A 12 14.32 -1.12 -2.61
C HIS A 12 13.52 -2.15 -1.80
N PHE A 13 12.63 -2.88 -2.46
CA PHE A 13 11.74 -3.85 -1.82
C PHE A 13 11.63 -5.13 -2.65
N LYS A 14 11.19 -6.22 -2.01
CA LYS A 14 10.88 -7.49 -2.67
C LYS A 14 9.61 -8.07 -2.05
N ILE A 15 8.57 -8.26 -2.87
CA ILE A 15 7.35 -8.99 -2.50
C ILE A 15 7.48 -10.41 -3.04
N HIS A 16 7.33 -11.44 -2.20
CA HIS A 16 7.41 -12.84 -2.60
C HIS A 16 6.53 -13.73 -1.71
N GLY A 17 6.04 -14.86 -2.25
CA GLY A 17 5.22 -15.84 -1.53
C GLY A 17 5.21 -17.22 -2.22
N GLN A 18 4.77 -18.27 -1.51
CA GLN A 18 4.75 -19.67 -2.00
C GLN A 18 3.37 -20.26 -2.38
N GLY A 19 2.27 -19.57 -2.09
CA GLY A 19 0.91 -19.90 -2.52
C GLY A 19 0.77 -20.27 -4.01
N LYS A 20 -0.17 -21.18 -4.26
CA LYS A 20 -0.50 -21.69 -5.59
C LYS A 20 -1.65 -20.86 -6.18
N LYS A 21 -1.69 -20.72 -7.51
CA LYS A 21 -2.85 -20.19 -8.27
C LYS A 21 -3.41 -18.85 -7.73
N ASN A 22 -2.58 -17.81 -7.63
CA ASN A 22 -2.97 -16.43 -7.31
C ASN A 22 -3.51 -16.18 -5.89
N LEU A 23 -3.31 -17.09 -4.93
CA LEU A 23 -3.67 -16.86 -3.51
C LEU A 23 -2.64 -16.00 -2.77
N HIS A 24 -2.30 -14.83 -3.31
CA HIS A 24 -1.31 -13.90 -2.76
C HIS A 24 -1.81 -12.47 -2.84
N GLY A 25 -1.70 -11.72 -1.75
CA GLY A 25 -2.18 -10.36 -1.65
C GLY A 25 -2.05 -9.81 -0.23
N ASP A 26 -2.33 -8.53 0.01
CA ASP A 26 -2.82 -7.57 -1.00
C ASP A 26 -1.68 -6.76 -1.63
N GLY A 27 -0.57 -6.56 -0.92
CA GLY A 27 0.62 -5.88 -1.46
C GLY A 27 1.27 -4.93 -0.44
N LEU A 28 1.73 -3.77 -0.90
CA LEU A 28 2.45 -2.77 -0.10
C LEU A 28 1.92 -1.36 -0.38
N ALA A 29 1.93 -0.50 0.63
CA ALA A 29 1.73 0.95 0.45
C ALA A 29 2.87 1.77 1.06
N ILE A 30 3.29 2.83 0.37
CA ILE A 30 4.20 3.85 0.89
C ILE A 30 3.38 5.11 1.20
N TRP A 31 3.58 5.66 2.40
CA TRP A 31 2.75 6.73 2.95
C TRP A 31 3.53 8.02 3.20
N TYR A 32 3.01 9.13 2.70
CA TYR A 32 3.39 10.48 3.11
C TYR A 32 2.13 11.20 3.59
N THR A 33 1.80 11.01 4.87
CA THR A 33 0.50 11.40 5.45
C THR A 33 0.65 12.31 6.67
N LYS A 34 -0.39 13.10 6.94
CA LYS A 34 -0.49 13.97 8.13
C LYS A 34 -0.44 13.17 9.42
N ASP A 35 -1.29 12.15 9.52
CA ASP A 35 -1.36 11.26 10.67
C ASP A 35 -0.54 9.99 10.41
N ARG A 36 0.02 9.42 11.47
CA ARG A 36 0.89 8.22 11.42
C ARG A 36 0.35 7.12 12.33
N MET A 37 0.68 5.88 11.99
CA MET A 37 0.40 4.69 12.81
C MET A 37 -1.09 4.51 13.14
N GLN A 38 -1.98 4.88 12.23
CA GLN A 38 -3.42 4.61 12.35
C GLN A 38 -3.72 3.31 11.60
N PRO A 39 -4.01 2.19 12.27
CA PRO A 39 -4.31 0.94 11.58
C PRO A 39 -5.63 1.08 10.81
N GLY A 40 -5.75 0.34 9.69
CA GLY A 40 -6.98 0.32 8.93
C GLY A 40 -6.93 -0.59 7.69
N PRO A 41 -7.99 -0.58 6.88
CA PRO A 41 -8.18 -1.55 5.81
C PRO A 41 -7.31 -1.28 4.57
N VAL A 42 -6.69 -0.12 4.44
CA VAL A 42 -5.96 0.26 3.22
C VAL A 42 -4.49 -0.11 3.40
N PHE A 43 -4.13 -1.33 2.99
CA PHE A 43 -2.75 -1.86 3.11
C PHE A 43 -2.15 -1.67 4.51
N GLY A 44 -2.98 -1.85 5.54
CA GLY A 44 -2.61 -1.70 6.95
C GLY A 44 -2.75 -0.29 7.55
N ASN A 45 -3.17 0.71 6.77
CA ASN A 45 -3.39 2.09 7.23
C ASN A 45 -4.88 2.51 7.17
N MET A 46 -5.23 3.61 7.82
CA MET A 46 -6.59 4.16 7.80
C MET A 46 -7.05 4.53 6.37
N ASP A 47 -8.35 4.39 6.14
CA ASP A 47 -8.99 4.70 4.85
C ASP A 47 -8.98 6.21 4.53
N LYS A 48 -9.52 7.03 5.42
CA LYS A 48 -9.67 8.49 5.20
C LYS A 48 -8.42 9.27 5.59
N PHE A 49 -7.29 9.00 4.92
CA PHE A 49 -6.04 9.70 5.17
C PHE A 49 -5.95 11.07 4.46
N VAL A 50 -5.11 11.95 4.98
CA VAL A 50 -4.74 13.23 4.34
C VAL A 50 -3.26 13.17 3.98
N GLY A 51 -2.96 13.22 2.68
CA GLY A 51 -1.60 13.14 2.15
C GLY A 51 -1.53 12.31 0.87
N LEU A 52 -0.42 11.61 0.68
CA LEU A 52 -0.15 10.75 -0.46
C LEU A 52 0.01 9.29 -0.03
N GLY A 53 -0.63 8.40 -0.77
CA GLY A 53 -0.40 6.95 -0.74
C GLY A 53 0.04 6.46 -2.11
N VAL A 54 1.11 5.66 -2.15
CA VAL A 54 1.56 4.95 -3.35
C VAL A 54 1.35 3.46 -3.12
N PHE A 55 0.49 2.85 -3.94
CA PHE A 55 0.06 1.46 -3.78
C PHE A 55 0.76 0.55 -4.78
N VAL A 56 1.36 -0.52 -4.26
CA VAL A 56 1.82 -1.68 -5.02
C VAL A 56 0.81 -2.79 -4.74
N ASP A 57 -0.28 -2.81 -5.49
CA ASP A 57 -1.33 -3.82 -5.39
C ASP A 57 -0.92 -5.07 -6.17
N THR A 58 -1.05 -6.22 -5.53
CA THR A 58 -0.65 -7.53 -6.05
C THR A 58 -1.84 -8.46 -6.29
N TYR A 59 -3.05 -8.05 -5.93
CA TYR A 59 -4.25 -8.89 -6.00
C TYR A 59 -5.40 -8.22 -6.76
N PRO A 60 -5.86 -8.76 -7.90
CA PRO A 60 -6.94 -8.18 -8.68
C PRO A 60 -8.29 -8.42 -8.01
N ASN A 61 -8.69 -7.49 -7.14
CA ASN A 61 -9.93 -7.57 -6.38
C ASN A 61 -11.20 -7.45 -7.25
N GLU A 62 -11.14 -6.73 -8.37
CA GLU A 62 -12.31 -6.47 -9.23
C GLU A 62 -12.81 -7.73 -9.97
N GLU A 63 -11.90 -8.57 -10.48
CA GLU A 63 -12.24 -9.80 -11.22
C GLU A 63 -12.99 -10.80 -10.32
N LYS A 64 -12.68 -10.81 -9.03
CA LYS A 64 -13.29 -11.70 -8.05
C LYS A 64 -14.71 -11.30 -7.62
N GLN A 65 -15.12 -10.05 -7.87
CA GLN A 65 -16.50 -9.62 -7.58
C GLN A 65 -17.48 -10.00 -8.71
N GLN A 66 -16.96 -10.41 -9.88
CA GLN A 66 -17.77 -10.80 -11.04
C GLN A 66 -17.95 -12.32 -11.17
N GLU A 67 -17.27 -13.12 -10.34
CA GLU A 67 -17.50 -14.57 -10.16
C GLU A 67 -18.48 -14.86 -9.01
#